data_AF-A0A4Z2HXL0-F1
#
_entry.id   AF-A0A4Z2HXL0-F1
#
_cell.length_a   1.000
_cell.length_b   1.000
_cell.length_c   1.000
_cell.angle_alpha   90.00
_cell.angle_beta   90.00
_cell.angle_gamma   90.00
#
_symmetry.space_group_name_H-M   'P 1'
#
loop_
_entity.id
_entity.type
_entity.pdbx_description
1 polymer ?
#
loop_
_entity_poly.entity_id
_entity_poly.type
_entity_poly.pdbx_seq_one_letter_code
_entity_poly.pdbx_strand_id
1 'polypeptide(L)'
;MAEMQRKLEDFRDYRRQHKPPKVQEKCQLEMNFNTLQTKLRISNRPAFMPSEGKMVSDIASAWQGLDQAEKGFEEWLLTEIRRLERLDHLAEKFRQKATNHENWASDKEVMLSQKDYETASLTEIRALLRKHEAFESDLAAHQDRVEQIAAIAQELK
;
A
#
# COMPACT_ATOMS: atom_id res chain seq x y z
N MET A 1 2.10 -2.97 -6.94
CA MET A 1 1.45 -1.69 -7.32
C MET A 1 0.52 -1.79 -8.53
N ALA A 2 0.98 -2.21 -9.72
CA ALA A 2 0.16 -2.22 -10.94
C ALA A 2 -1.15 -3.03 -10.83
N GLU A 3 -1.13 -4.17 -10.15
CA GLU A 3 -2.34 -4.97 -9.94
C GLU A 3 -3.40 -4.25 -9.08
N MET A 4 -2.99 -3.54 -8.03
CA MET A 4 -3.92 -2.80 -7.17
C MET A 4 -4.50 -1.58 -7.89
N GLN A 5 -3.70 -0.90 -8.72
CA GLN A 5 -4.18 0.17 -9.59
C GLN A 5 -5.20 -0.35 -10.60
N ARG A 6 -4.97 -1.53 -11.19
CA ARG A 6 -5.96 -2.17 -12.07
C ARG A 6 -7.25 -2.50 -11.32
N LYS A 7 -7.18 -3.08 -10.12
CA LYS A 7 -8.37 -3.36 -9.28
C LYS A 7 -9.14 -2.08 -8.94
N LEU A 8 -8.45 -0.97 -8.71
CA LEU A 8 -9.09 0.33 -8.48
C LEU A 8 -9.82 0.83 -9.72
N GLU A 9 -9.23 0.66 -10.90
CA GLU A 9 -9.88 1.04 -12.17
C GLU A 9 -11.10 0.17 -12.46
N ASP A 10 -10.98 -1.15 -12.29
CA ASP A 10 -12.10 -2.09 -12.42
C ASP A 10 -13.26 -1.71 -11.47
N PHE A 11 -12.93 -1.29 -10.23
CA PHE A 11 -13.93 -0.82 -9.26
C PHE A 11 -14.59 0.51 -9.67
N ARG A 12 -13.83 1.44 -10.25
CA ARG A 12 -14.37 2.69 -10.79
C ARG A 12 -15.30 2.44 -11.97
N ASP A 13 -14.93 1.55 -12.87
CA ASP A 13 -15.77 1.14 -13.99
C ASP A 13 -17.06 0.47 -13.52
N TYR A 14 -16.97 -0.42 -12.53
CA TYR A 14 -18.14 -0.98 -11.86
C TYR A 14 -19.08 0.11 -11.34
N ARG A 15 -18.58 1.09 -10.58
CA ARG A 15 -19.42 2.17 -10.02
C ARG A 15 -19.97 3.11 -11.07
N ARG A 16 -19.26 3.31 -12.19
CA ARG A 16 -19.64 4.25 -13.24
C ARG A 16 -20.62 3.67 -14.27
N GLN A 17 -20.42 2.41 -14.64
CA GLN A 17 -21.14 1.80 -15.76
C GLN A 17 -22.13 0.73 -15.30
N HIS A 18 -21.75 -0.10 -14.33
CA HIS A 18 -22.51 -1.30 -13.97
C HIS A 18 -23.49 -1.09 -12.80
N LYS A 19 -23.12 -0.31 -11.79
CA LYS A 19 -23.98 -0.03 -10.63
C LYS A 19 -25.20 0.88 -10.93
N PRO A 20 -25.08 1.97 -11.70
CA PRO A 20 -26.21 2.87 -11.95
C PRO A 20 -27.48 2.21 -12.53
N PRO A 21 -27.42 1.33 -13.54
CA PRO A 21 -28.63 0.67 -14.03
C PRO A 21 -29.29 -0.21 -12.97
N LYS A 22 -28.51 -0.83 -12.07
CA LYS A 22 -29.04 -1.64 -10.96
C LYS A 22 -29.73 -0.81 -9.88
N VAL A 23 -29.24 0.41 -9.62
CA VAL A 23 -29.95 1.37 -8.75
C VAL A 23 -31.30 1.74 -9.36
N GLN A 24 -31.34 1.98 -10.68
CA GLN A 24 -32.59 2.31 -11.38
C GLN A 24 -33.58 1.13 -11.37
N GLU A 25 -33.11 -0.09 -11.62
CA GLU A 25 -33.93 -1.31 -11.55
C GLU A 25 -34.55 -1.50 -10.15
N LYS A 26 -33.77 -1.30 -9.07
CA LYS A 26 -34.28 -1.37 -7.69
C LYS A 26 -35.39 -0.34 -7.46
N CYS A 27 -35.15 0.92 -7.83
CA CYS A 27 -36.14 1.99 -7.68
C CYS A 27 -37.42 1.69 -8.47
N GLN A 28 -37.28 1.22 -9.71
CA GLN A 28 -38.41 0.86 -10.56
C GLN A 28 -39.23 -0.29 -9.96
N LEU A 29 -38.58 -1.28 -9.35
CA LEU A 29 -39.24 -2.41 -8.70
C LEU A 29 -40.09 -1.93 -7.50
N GLU A 30 -39.54 -1.04 -6.67
CA GLU A 30 -40.28 -0.42 -5.57
C GLU A 30 -41.49 0.39 -6.06
N MET A 31 -41.33 1.18 -7.12
CA MET A 31 -42.43 1.93 -7.76
C MET A 31 -43.52 1.01 -8.29
N ASN A 32 -43.15 -0.07 -8.98
CA ASN A 32 -44.08 -1.05 -9.53
C ASN A 32 -44.86 -1.75 -8.42
N PHE A 33 -44.19 -2.14 -7.34
CA PHE A 33 -44.82 -2.74 -6.17
C PHE A 33 -45.85 -1.79 -5.54
N ASN A 34 -45.46 -0.55 -5.25
CA ASN A 34 -46.36 0.45 -4.65
C ASN A 34 -47.58 0.76 -5.53
N THR A 35 -47.36 0.83 -6.84
CA THR A 35 -48.45 1.02 -7.83
C THR A 35 -49.42 -0.17 -7.80
N LEU A 36 -48.90 -1.40 -7.78
CA LEU A 36 -49.70 -2.62 -7.71
C LEU A 36 -50.52 -2.68 -6.40
N GLN A 37 -49.90 -2.39 -5.26
CA GLN A 37 -50.59 -2.34 -3.97
C GLN A 37 -51.76 -1.34 -3.98
N THR A 38 -51.51 -0.15 -4.52
CA THR A 38 -52.54 0.89 -4.62
C THR A 38 -53.70 0.45 -5.52
N LYS A 39 -53.41 -0.15 -6.68
CA LYS A 39 -54.45 -0.68 -7.60
C LYS A 39 -55.28 -1.80 -6.98
N LEU A 40 -54.65 -2.73 -6.26
CA LEU A 40 -55.35 -3.82 -5.58
C LEU A 40 -56.27 -3.29 -4.47
N ARG A 41 -55.78 -2.32 -3.69
CA ARG A 41 -56.57 -1.63 -2.66
C ARG A 41 -57.81 -0.95 -3.24
N ILE A 42 -57.66 -0.18 -4.33
CA ILE A 42 -58.78 0.50 -5.00
C ILE A 42 -59.80 -0.51 -5.54
N SER A 43 -59.33 -1.68 -5.99
CA SER A 43 -60.18 -2.73 -6.55
C SER A 43 -60.80 -3.65 -5.48
N ASN A 44 -60.66 -3.33 -4.19
CA ASN A 44 -61.06 -4.18 -3.05
C ASN A 44 -60.51 -5.62 -3.13
N ARG A 45 -59.29 -5.77 -3.65
CA ARG A 45 -58.58 -7.06 -3.72
C ARG A 45 -57.51 -7.16 -2.63
N PRO A 46 -57.20 -8.38 -2.14
CA PRO A 46 -56.11 -8.59 -1.19
C PRO A 46 -54.77 -8.06 -1.72
N ALA A 47 -53.94 -7.56 -0.81
CA ALA A 47 -52.59 -7.11 -1.12
C ALA A 47 -51.74 -8.28 -1.66
N PHE A 48 -50.97 -8.01 -2.71
CA PHE A 48 -50.03 -9.00 -3.23
C PHE A 48 -48.80 -9.04 -2.31
N MET A 49 -48.44 -10.22 -1.80
CA MET A 49 -47.18 -10.42 -1.08
C MET A 49 -46.28 -11.33 -1.90
N PRO A 50 -45.07 -10.88 -2.29
CA PRO A 50 -44.09 -11.73 -2.92
C PRO A 50 -43.74 -12.95 -2.05
N SER A 51 -43.23 -14.01 -2.67
CA SER A 51 -42.68 -15.16 -1.95
C SER A 51 -41.59 -14.73 -0.96
N GLU A 52 -41.49 -15.44 0.16
CA GLU A 52 -40.50 -15.21 1.21
C GLU A 52 -39.06 -15.10 0.63
N GLY A 53 -38.28 -14.13 1.12
CA GLY A 53 -36.94 -13.82 0.61
C GLY A 53 -36.91 -12.95 -0.66
N LYS A 54 -38.07 -12.61 -1.23
CA LYS A 54 -38.20 -11.67 -2.36
C LYS A 54 -39.05 -10.45 -2.01
N MET A 55 -39.21 -10.14 -0.73
CA MET A 55 -39.93 -8.95 -0.30
C MET A 55 -39.13 -7.69 -0.62
N VAL A 56 -39.80 -6.56 -0.78
CA VAL A 56 -39.14 -5.26 -0.99
C VAL A 56 -38.21 -4.91 0.16
N SER A 57 -38.57 -5.28 1.40
CA SER A 57 -37.71 -5.16 2.57
C SER A 57 -36.42 -5.99 2.45
N ASP A 58 -36.53 -7.23 1.96
CA ASP A 58 -35.38 -8.12 1.80
C ASP A 58 -34.41 -7.57 0.76
N ILE A 59 -34.93 -7.04 -0.35
CA ILE A 59 -34.16 -6.37 -1.39
C ILE A 59 -33.46 -5.13 -0.82
N ALA A 60 -34.15 -4.33 0.01
CA ALA A 60 -33.57 -3.17 0.65
C ALA A 60 -32.42 -3.55 1.61
N SER A 61 -32.60 -4.58 2.43
CA SER A 61 -31.57 -5.10 3.32
C SER A 61 -30.37 -5.69 2.57
N ALA A 62 -30.62 -6.46 1.51
CA ALA A 62 -29.56 -6.99 0.66
C ALA A 62 -28.76 -5.86 -0.02
N TRP A 63 -29.46 -4.83 -0.50
CA TRP A 63 -28.82 -3.65 -1.09
C TRP A 63 -27.97 -2.87 -0.08
N GLN A 64 -28.44 -2.73 1.16
CA GLN A 64 -27.66 -2.13 2.24
C GLN A 64 -26.39 -2.93 2.54
N GLY A 65 -26.49 -4.26 2.55
CA GLY A 65 -25.33 -5.16 2.67
C GLY A 65 -24.31 -4.97 1.55
N LEU A 66 -24.79 -4.85 0.30
CA LEU A 66 -23.95 -4.54 -0.86
C LEU A 66 -23.23 -3.19 -0.69
N ASP A 67 -23.94 -2.14 -0.32
CA ASP A 67 -23.35 -0.80 -0.11
C ASP A 67 -22.28 -0.82 1.01
N GLN A 68 -22.47 -1.60 2.07
CA GLN A 68 -21.49 -1.75 3.14
C GLN A 68 -20.25 -2.50 2.67
N ALA A 69 -20.43 -3.59 1.92
CA ALA A 69 -19.32 -4.36 1.35
C ALA A 69 -18.50 -3.53 0.36
N GLU A 70 -19.15 -2.73 -0.48
CA GLU A 70 -18.47 -1.83 -1.41
C GLU A 70 -17.64 -0.77 -0.70
N LYS A 71 -18.16 -0.15 0.37
CA LYS A 71 -17.40 0.80 1.19
C LYS A 71 -16.17 0.15 1.80
N GLY A 72 -16.33 -1.03 2.40
CA GLY A 72 -15.21 -1.77 3.00
C GLY A 72 -14.16 -2.16 1.97
N PHE A 73 -14.58 -2.55 0.76
CA PHE A 73 -13.67 -2.87 -0.33
C PHE A 73 -12.89 -1.64 -0.84
N GLU A 74 -13.56 -0.49 -0.99
CA GLU A 74 -12.92 0.77 -1.38
C GLU A 74 -11.89 1.24 -0.34
N GLU A 75 -12.25 1.20 0.95
CA GLU A 75 -11.35 1.55 2.06
C GLU A 75 -10.13 0.63 2.12
N TRP A 76 -10.35 -0.68 1.94
CA TRP A 76 -9.28 -1.67 1.89
C TRP A 76 -8.34 -1.40 0.70
N LEU A 77 -8.88 -1.21 -0.51
CA LEU A 77 -8.08 -0.94 -1.71
C LEU A 77 -7.17 0.29 -1.54
N LEU A 78 -7.72 1.41 -1.06
CA LEU A 78 -6.96 2.64 -0.87
C LEU A 78 -5.87 2.49 0.20
N THR A 79 -6.16 1.76 1.27
CA THR A 79 -5.18 1.49 2.33
C THR A 79 -4.06 0.60 1.83
N GLU A 80 -4.38 -0.44 1.05
CA GLU A 80 -3.39 -1.34 0.49
C GLU A 80 -2.50 -0.65 -0.55
N ILE A 81 -3.06 0.22 -1.41
CA ILE A 81 -2.27 1.02 -2.35
C ILE A 81 -1.26 1.90 -1.60
N ARG A 82 -1.70 2.66 -0.58
CA ARG A 82 -0.80 3.50 0.23
C ARG A 82 0.30 2.69 0.92
N ARG A 83 -0.05 1.50 1.42
CA ARG A 83 0.90 0.60 2.08
C ARG A 83 1.98 0.16 1.10
N LEU A 84 1.59 -0.26 -0.11
CA LEU A 84 2.51 -0.68 -1.16
C LEU A 84 3.40 0.48 -1.65
N GLU A 85 2.85 1.69 -1.82
CA GLU A 85 3.63 2.88 -2.18
C GLU A 85 4.71 3.20 -1.14
N ARG A 86 4.36 3.13 0.15
CA ARG A 86 5.32 3.33 1.24
C ARG A 86 6.41 2.26 1.22
N LEU A 87 6.05 0.99 1.03
CA LEU A 87 7.02 -0.10 0.97
C LEU A 87 7.96 0.04 -0.23
N ASP A 88 7.44 0.37 -1.42
CA ASP A 88 8.27 0.58 -2.61
C ASP A 88 9.26 1.73 -2.37
N HIS A 89 8.82 2.83 -1.76
CA HIS A 89 9.69 3.95 -1.41
C HIS A 89 10.77 3.57 -0.38
N LEU A 90 10.41 2.85 0.69
CA LEU A 90 11.36 2.38 1.70
C LEU A 90 12.37 1.40 1.12
N ALA A 91 11.91 0.48 0.25
CA ALA A 91 12.77 -0.50 -0.40
C ALA A 91 13.79 0.17 -1.33
N GLU A 92 13.37 1.18 -2.09
CA GLU A 92 14.29 1.98 -2.91
C GLU A 92 15.32 2.72 -2.05
N LYS A 93 14.85 3.38 -0.98
CA LYS A 93 15.73 4.10 -0.05
C LYS A 93 16.73 3.17 0.64
N PHE A 94 16.30 1.97 1.02
CA PHE A 94 17.15 0.94 1.58
C PHE A 94 18.23 0.51 0.57
N ARG A 95 17.83 0.14 -0.65
CA ARG A 95 18.76 -0.27 -1.71
C ARG A 95 19.82 0.79 -1.97
N GLN A 96 19.40 2.04 -2.15
CA GLN A 96 20.34 3.13 -2.42
C GLN A 96 21.33 3.36 -1.27
N LYS A 97 20.85 3.38 -0.02
CA LYS A 97 21.72 3.57 1.15
C LYS A 97 22.65 2.37 1.37
N ALA A 98 22.16 1.14 1.20
CA ALA A 98 22.94 -0.08 1.32
C ALA A 98 24.04 -0.16 0.26
N THR A 99 23.71 0.03 -1.02
CA THR A 99 24.72 0.05 -2.11
C THR A 99 25.78 1.11 -1.88
N ASN A 100 25.40 2.32 -1.46
CA ASN A 100 26.37 3.38 -1.16
C ASN A 100 27.30 3.01 0.01
N HIS A 101 26.77 2.34 1.03
CA HIS A 101 27.56 1.89 2.17
C HIS A 101 28.49 0.73 1.80
N GLU A 102 28.01 -0.24 1.02
CA GLU A 102 28.82 -1.36 0.50
C GLU A 102 29.99 -0.86 -0.35
N ASN A 103 29.75 0.09 -1.26
CA ASN A 103 30.80 0.70 -2.07
C ASN A 103 31.86 1.39 -1.20
N TRP A 104 31.44 2.19 -0.22
CA TRP A 104 32.36 2.83 0.71
C TRP A 104 33.16 1.82 1.53
N ALA A 105 32.52 0.73 1.98
CA ALA A 105 33.17 -0.30 2.79
C ALA A 105 34.21 -1.09 1.99
N SER A 106 33.88 -1.47 0.75
CA SER A 106 34.78 -2.22 -0.14
C SER A 106 36.10 -1.48 -0.38
N ASP A 107 36.05 -0.17 -0.64
CA ASP A 107 37.25 0.65 -0.85
C ASP A 107 38.14 0.70 0.39
N LYS A 108 37.52 0.72 1.58
CA LYS A 108 38.25 0.80 2.86
C LYS A 108 38.84 -0.53 3.28
N GLU A 109 38.18 -1.64 3.02
CA GLU A 109 38.72 -2.97 3.29
C GLU A 109 40.01 -3.23 2.51
N VAL A 110 40.04 -2.84 1.22
CA VAL A 110 41.26 -2.92 0.41
C VAL A 110 42.37 -2.07 1.01
N MET A 111 42.11 -0.81 1.36
CA MET A 111 43.09 0.09 1.98
C MET A 111 43.65 -0.48 3.29
N LEU A 112 42.79 -1.00 4.18
CA LEU A 112 43.19 -1.52 5.49
C LEU A 112 43.96 -2.85 5.40
N SER A 113 43.77 -3.61 4.32
CA SER A 113 44.50 -4.86 4.08
C SER A 113 45.96 -4.66 3.69
N GLN A 114 46.33 -3.46 3.25
CA GLN A 114 47.70 -3.17 2.79
C GLN A 114 48.65 -3.06 3.98
N LYS A 115 49.90 -3.53 3.79
CA LYS A 115 50.92 -3.60 4.84
C LYS A 115 52.08 -2.62 4.62
N ASP A 116 51.75 -1.46 4.06
CA ASP A 116 52.71 -0.44 3.61
C ASP A 116 53.65 0.03 4.74
N TYR A 117 53.18 -0.08 5.98
CA TYR A 117 53.93 0.25 7.19
C TYR A 117 55.16 -0.64 7.42
N GLU A 118 55.22 -1.85 6.86
CA GLU A 118 56.33 -2.79 7.06
C GLU A 118 57.63 -2.33 6.36
N THR A 119 57.50 -1.59 5.27
CA THR A 119 58.64 -1.10 4.46
C THR A 119 58.82 0.42 4.50
N ALA A 120 58.01 1.12 5.30
CA ALA A 120 57.97 2.58 5.33
C ALA A 120 59.04 3.20 6.26
N SER A 121 59.55 4.37 5.88
CA SER A 121 60.39 5.21 6.72
C SER A 121 59.61 5.85 7.87
N LEU A 122 60.31 6.36 8.89
CA LEU A 122 59.67 7.03 10.04
C LEU A 122 58.75 8.20 9.63
N THR A 123 59.13 8.95 8.60
CA THR A 123 58.33 10.07 8.08
C THR A 123 57.05 9.57 7.40
N GLU A 124 57.14 8.49 6.63
CA GLU A 124 56.00 7.86 5.96
C GLU A 124 55.05 7.21 6.96
N ILE A 125 55.57 6.53 7.98
CA ILE A 125 54.76 5.94 9.07
C ILE A 125 53.96 7.03 9.79
N ARG A 126 54.57 8.19 10.10
CA ARG A 126 53.85 9.32 10.70
C ARG A 126 52.75 9.87 9.80
N ALA A 127 52.97 9.87 8.48
CA ALA A 127 51.94 10.26 7.53
C ALA A 127 50.79 9.24 7.44
N LEU A 128 51.11 7.94 7.46
CA LEU A 128 50.13 6.85 7.53
C LEU A 128 49.28 6.94 8.80
N LEU A 129 49.89 7.24 9.95
CA LEU A 129 49.16 7.41 11.21
C LEU A 129 48.12 8.53 11.11
N ARG A 130 48.48 9.70 10.56
CA ARG A 130 47.52 10.80 10.34
C ARG A 130 46.38 10.43 9.38
N LYS A 131 46.68 9.64 8.34
CA LYS A 131 45.64 9.11 7.45
C LYS A 131 44.71 8.14 8.18
N HIS A 132 45.25 7.33 9.08
CA HIS A 132 44.48 6.39 9.89
C HIS A 132 43.54 7.13 10.88
N GLU A 133 44.04 8.16 11.56
CA GLU A 133 43.21 9.02 12.43
C GLU A 133 42.04 9.67 11.65
N ALA A 134 42.31 10.14 10.42
CA ALA A 134 41.26 10.67 9.55
C ALA A 134 40.24 9.60 9.14
N PHE A 135 40.69 8.35 8.91
CA PHE A 135 39.81 7.22 8.63
C PHE A 135 38.92 6.87 9.84
N GLU A 136 39.47 6.82 11.05
CA GLU A 136 38.68 6.55 12.27
C GLU A 136 37.59 7.61 12.49
N SER A 137 37.92 8.88 12.21
CA SER A 137 36.93 9.96 12.27
C SER A 137 35.82 9.82 11.21
N ASP A 138 36.16 9.42 9.98
CA ASP A 138 35.16 9.14 8.91
C ASP A 138 34.31 7.92 9.26
N LEU A 139 34.92 6.86 9.79
CA LEU A 139 34.24 5.65 10.24
C LEU A 139 33.20 5.95 11.33
N ALA A 140 33.55 6.79 12.31
CA ALA A 140 32.61 7.22 13.35
C ALA A 140 31.41 7.98 12.77
N ALA A 141 31.62 8.82 11.76
CA ALA A 141 30.53 9.53 11.07
C ALA A 141 29.61 8.59 10.25
N HIS A 142 30.12 7.43 9.83
CA HIS A 142 29.36 6.41 9.11
C HIS A 142 28.45 5.55 9.99
N GLN A 143 28.67 5.55 11.32
CA GLN A 143 27.86 4.78 12.27
C GLN A 143 26.36 5.11 12.17
N ASP A 144 26.01 6.40 12.16
CA ASP A 144 24.62 6.86 12.03
C ASP A 144 23.97 6.38 10.72
N ARG A 145 24.75 6.30 9.63
CA ARG A 145 24.25 5.80 8.33
C ARG A 145 23.88 4.33 8.40
N VAL A 146 24.67 3.51 9.10
CA VAL A 146 24.39 2.08 9.30
C VAL A 146 23.13 1.90 10.15
N GLU A 147 22.99 2.69 11.21
CA GLU A 147 21.80 2.67 12.07
C GLU A 147 20.53 3.04 11.29
N GLN A 148 20.59 4.06 10.43
CA GLN A 148 19.48 4.41 9.55
C GLN A 148 19.12 3.28 8.56
N ILE A 149 20.12 2.59 8.00
CA ILE A 149 19.89 1.45 7.10
C ILE A 149 19.18 0.33 7.86
N ALA A 150 19.65 0.00 9.07
CA ALA A 150 19.03 -1.01 9.92
C ALA A 150 17.59 -0.65 10.31
N ALA A 151 17.33 0.63 10.63
CA ALA A 151 16.00 1.12 10.95
C ALA A 151 15.03 0.97 9.75
N ILE A 152 15.47 1.34 8.54
CA ILE A 152 14.65 1.17 7.32
C ILE A 152 14.39 -0.31 7.05
N ALA A 153 15.39 -1.18 7.22
CA ALA A 153 15.23 -2.62 7.08
C ALA A 153 14.20 -3.19 8.07
N GLN A 154 14.17 -2.67 9.29
CA GLN A 154 13.21 -3.07 10.32
C GLN A 154 11.79 -2.57 10.01
N GLU A 155 11.65 -1.41 9.37
CA GLU A 155 10.36 -0.87 8.90
C GLU A 155 9.82 -1.61 7.66
N LEU A 156 10.70 -2.25 6.89
CA LEU A 156 10.36 -3.07 5.72
C LEU A 156 9.91 -4.51 6.05
N LYS A 157 10.18 -5.00 7.28
CA LYS A 157 9.74 -6.31 7.75
C LYS A 157 8.24 -6.36 8.01
#